data_AF-A0A0K2BLN4-F1
#
_entry.id   AF-A0A0K2BLN4-F1
#
_cell.length_a   1.000
_cell.length_b   1.000
_cell.length_c   1.000
_cell.angle_alpha   90.00
_cell.angle_beta   90.00
_cell.angle_gamma   90.00
#
_symmetry.space_group_name_H-M   'P 1'
#
loop_
_entity.id
_entity.type
_entity.pdbx_description
1 polymer ?
#
loop_
_entity_poly.entity_id
_entity_poly.type
_entity_poly.pdbx_seq_one_letter_code
_entity_poly.pdbx_strand_id
1 'polypeptide(L)' 'MLTDQFGYNTWYYILRQEHRYESIYQKKLILTFNKNDILIKITI' A
#
# COMPACT_ATOMS: atom_id res chain seq x y z
N MET A 1 4.54 2.88 -8.18
CA MET A 1 3.69 1.73 -8.54
C MET A 1 4.60 0.52 -8.67
N LEU A 2 4.32 -0.55 -7.94
CA LEU A 2 5.10 -1.78 -8.02
C LEU A 2 4.33 -2.75 -8.93
N THR A 3 4.82 -2.91 -10.14
CA THR A 3 4.25 -3.85 -11.11
C THR A 3 4.99 -5.17 -10.98
N ASP A 4 4.26 -6.26 -10.71
CA ASP A 4 4.87 -7.60 -10.65
C ASP A 4 5.02 -8.23 -12.05
N GLN A 5 5.74 -9.35 -12.12
CA GLN A 5 5.95 -10.11 -13.37
C GLN A 5 4.65 -10.69 -13.97
N PHE A 6 3.56 -10.68 -13.20
CA PHE A 6 2.24 -11.11 -13.64
C PHE A 6 1.36 -9.92 -14.04
N GLY A 7 1.89 -8.70 -14.08
CA GLY A 7 1.20 -7.47 -14.49
C GLY A 7 0.19 -6.95 -13.46
N TYR A 8 0.25 -7.41 -12.21
CA TYR A 8 -0.49 -6.76 -11.12
C TYR A 8 0.23 -5.52 -10.66
N ASN A 9 -0.54 -4.46 -10.42
CA ASN A 9 -0.04 -3.19 -9.91
C ASN A 9 -0.36 -3.10 -8.42
N THR A 10 0.67 -2.96 -7.59
CA THR A 10 0.51 -2.81 -6.14
C THR A 10 0.86 -1.38 -5.71
N TRP A 11 -0.06 -0.78 -4.97
CA TRP A 11 0.05 0.58 -4.44
C TRP A 11 0.15 0.50 -2.92
N TYR A 12 1.16 1.18 -2.37
CA TYR A 12 1.44 1.20 -0.95
C TYR A 12 1.16 2.59 -0.41
N TYR A 13 0.18 2.70 0.47
CA TYR A 13 -0.11 3.90 1.24
C TYR A 13 0.35 3.67 2.67
N ILE A 14 1.42 4.37 3.05
CA ILE A 14 2.01 4.27 4.39
C ILE A 14 1.78 5.61 5.08
N LEU A 15 0.91 5.61 6.08
CA LEU A 15 0.77 6.73 7.00
C LEU A 15 1.70 6.46 8.18
N ARG A 16 2.81 7.18 8.24
CA ARG A 16 3.76 7.13 9.35
C ARG A 16 3.75 8.47 10.06
N GLN A 17 3.50 8.44 11.35
CA GLN A 17 3.58 9.59 12.23
C GLN A 17 4.66 9.32 13.26
N GLU A 18 5.71 10.16 13.23
CA GLU A 18 6.75 10.17 14.24
C GLU A 18 6.57 11.41 15.09
N HIS A 19 6.29 11.20 16.38
CA HIS A 19 6.35 12.25 17.37
C HIS A 19 7.64 12.09 18.17
N ARG A 20 8.34 13.20 18.42
CA ARG A 20 9.73 13.22 18.90
C ARG A 20 9.98 12.49 20.23
N TYR A 21 8.91 12.19 20.97
CA TYR A 21 8.94 11.52 22.28
C TYR A 21 7.86 10.45 22.46
N GLU A 22 7.13 10.08 21.41
CA GLU A 22 6.12 9.01 21.47
C GLU A 22 6.48 7.86 20.56
N SER A 23 5.81 6.72 20.76
CA SER A 23 5.95 5.56 19.88
C SER A 23 5.58 5.91 18.44
N ILE A 24 6.33 5.36 17.48
CA ILE A 24 6.04 5.52 16.06
C ILE A 24 4.67 4.91 15.78
N TYR A 25 3.75 5.73 15.26
CA TYR A 25 2.46 5.27 14.81
C TYR A 25 2.53 5.04 13.30
N GLN A 26 2.15 3.84 12.86
CA GLN A 26 2.13 3.49 11.45
C GLN A 26 0.84 2.75 11.09
N LYS A 27 0.17 3.23 10.04
CA LYS A 27 -0.91 2.51 9.34
C LYS A 27 -0.48 2.24 7.92
N LYS A 28 -0.84 1.06 7.42
CA LYS A 28 -0.57 0.63 6.05
C LYS A 28 -1.88 0.34 5.35
N LEU A 29 -1.98 0.76 4.10
CA LEU A 29 -3.04 0.36 3.18
C LEU A 29 -2.36 -0.09 1.88
N ILE A 30 -2.60 -1.34 1.50
CA ILE A 30 -2.10 -1.90 0.25
C ILE A 30 -3.29 -2.13 -0.67
N LEU A 31 -3.19 -1.59 -1.88
CA LEU A 31 -4.14 -1.83 -2.95
C LEU A 31 -3.46 -2.64 -4.05
N THR A 32 -4.11 -3.70 -4.52
CA THR A 32 -3.63 -4.49 -5.66
C THR A 32 -4.63 -4.39 -6.80
N PHE A 33 -4.13 -4.00 -7.96
CA PHE A 33 -4.87 -3.86 -9.20
C PHE A 33 -4.44 -4.94 -10.18
N ASN A 34 -5.38 -5.41 -11.00
CA ASN A 34 -5.07 -6.32 -12.10
C ASN A 34 -4.49 -5.59 -13.31
N LYS A 35 -4.20 -6.33 -14.38
CA LYS A 35 -3.63 -5.81 -15.64
C LYS A 35 -4.49 -4.75 -16.34
N ASN A 36 -5.78 -4.67 -16.01
CA ASN A 36 -6.73 -3.72 -16.59
C ASN A 36 -6.96 -2.53 -15.64
N ASP A 37 -6.07 -2.32 -14.66
CA ASP A 37 -6.14 -1.29 -13.62
C ASP A 37 -7.42 -1.35 -12.75
N ILE A 38 -8.02 -2.54 -12.61
CA ILE A 38 -9.17 -2.76 -11.74
C ILE A 38 -8.67 -3.20 -10.36
N LEU A 39 -9.15 -2.54 -9.30
CA LEU A 39 -8.86 -2.88 -7.92
C LEU A 39 -9.46 -4.25 -7.58
N ILE A 40 -8.61 -5.21 -7.22
CA ILE A 40 -9.04 -6.58 -6.89
C ILE A 40 -8.79 -6.95 -5.42
N LYS A 41 -7.94 -6.20 -4.71
CA LYS A 41 -7.61 -6.49 -3.31
C LYS A 41 -7.27 -5.24 -2.53
N ILE A 42 -7.76 -5.20 -1.29
CA ILE A 42 -7.45 -4.17 -0.28
C ILE A 42 -6.92 -4.87 0.97
N THR A 43 -5.78 -4.42 1.51
CA THR A 43 -5.19 -4.94 2.75
C THR A 43 -4.87 -3.79 3.70
N ILE A 44 -5.33 -3.88 4.95
CA ILE A 44 -5.11 -2.93 6.05
C ILE A 44 -4.20 -3.52 7.13
#